data_AF-A0A382ZBG9-F1
#
_entry.id   AF-A0A382ZBG9-F1
#
_cell.length_a   1.000
_cell.length_b   1.000
_cell.length_c   1.000
_cell.angle_alpha   90.00
_cell.angle_beta   90.00
_cell.angle_gamma   90.00
#
_symmetry.space_group_name_H-M   'P 1'
#
loop_
_entity.id
_entity.type
_entity.pdbx_description
1 polymer ?
#
loop_
_entity_poly.entity_id
_entity_poly.type
_entity_poly.pdbx_seq_one_letter_code
_entity_poly.pdbx_strand_id
1 'polypeptide(L)'
;VGVQLKRRGSRWRIQDSLAELGELAVSARAQVIGSTFQRIEKPTNIYVGKGKLEALNELAQAGRFDTLICDDELTPTQQRNLENALGDVKVIDRTALILDVFASRAQTKEGRLQVELAQHEYLLPRLAGQWSHLERLGGGIGTRGPGETQIETDRRLVRDRIQRLKRS
;
A
#
# COMPACT_ATOMS: atom_id res chain seq x y z
N VAL A 1 5.38 -1.90 -10.20
CA VAL A 1 4.45 -1.82 -11.35
C VAL A 1 3.99 -0.40 -11.50
N GLY A 2 4.01 0.12 -12.74
CA GLY A 2 3.63 1.51 -13.01
C GLY A 2 2.47 1.64 -13.98
N VAL A 3 1.81 2.80 -13.96
CA VAL A 3 0.70 3.13 -14.85
C VAL A 3 0.96 4.47 -15.53
N GLN A 4 0.77 4.53 -16.85
CA GLN A 4 0.90 5.77 -17.61
C GLN A 4 -0.44 6.13 -18.27
N LEU A 5 -0.99 7.30 -17.94
CA LEU A 5 -2.18 7.82 -18.61
C LEU A 5 -1.84 8.31 -20.02
N LYS A 6 -2.51 7.77 -21.05
CA LYS A 6 -2.24 8.12 -22.46
C LYS A 6 -2.33 9.63 -22.76
N ARG A 7 -3.17 10.36 -22.03
CA ARG A 7 -3.39 11.81 -22.22
C ARG A 7 -2.41 12.71 -21.47
N ARG A 8 -1.60 12.17 -20.55
CA ARG A 8 -0.55 12.94 -19.86
C ARG A 8 0.76 12.73 -20.61
N GLY A 9 1.18 13.73 -21.37
CA GLY A 9 2.56 13.86 -21.82
C GLY A 9 3.46 14.09 -20.61
N SER A 10 3.94 13.02 -19.98
CA SER A 10 4.95 13.14 -18.94
C SER A 10 6.30 13.45 -19.59
N ARG A 11 6.97 14.49 -19.10
CA ARG A 11 8.35 14.82 -19.50
C ARG A 11 9.36 13.75 -19.05
N TRP A 12 8.97 12.95 -18.06
CA TRP A 12 9.72 11.80 -17.53
C TRP A 12 9.16 10.50 -18.08
N ARG A 13 10.05 9.60 -18.54
CA ARG A 13 9.61 8.27 -18.99
C ARG A 13 9.26 7.43 -17.78
N ILE A 14 8.16 6.68 -17.88
CA ILE A 14 7.73 5.75 -16.82
C ILE A 14 8.80 4.71 -16.47
N GLN A 15 9.66 4.37 -17.43
CA GLN A 15 10.80 3.49 -17.22
C GLN A 15 11.81 4.08 -16.24
N ASP A 16 12.07 5.38 -16.32
CA ASP A 16 12.98 6.09 -15.42
C ASP A 16 12.38 6.13 -14.00
N SER A 17 11.06 6.36 -13.88
CA SER A 17 10.32 6.28 -12.61
C SER A 17 10.40 4.89 -11.98
N LEU A 18 10.20 3.84 -12.77
CA LEU A 18 10.29 2.45 -12.28
C LEU A 18 11.71 2.01 -11.93
N ALA A 19 12.72 2.58 -12.59
CA ALA A 19 14.12 2.33 -12.24
C ALA A 19 14.43 2.91 -10.85
N GLU A 20 14.04 4.18 -10.60
CA GLU A 20 14.19 4.81 -9.30
C GLU A 20 13.36 4.11 -8.21
N LEU A 21 12.13 3.70 -8.50
CA LEU A 21 11.33 2.88 -7.58
C LEU A 21 12.05 1.57 -7.21
N GLY A 22 12.76 0.97 -8.16
CA GLY A 22 13.60 -0.21 -7.92
C GLY A 22 14.75 0.08 -6.97
N GLU A 23 15.47 1.19 -7.14
CA GLU A 23 16.53 1.62 -6.21
C GLU A 23 15.99 1.91 -4.80
N LEU A 24 14.80 2.49 -4.71
CA LEU A 24 14.11 2.72 -3.45
C LEU A 24 13.73 1.40 -2.76
N ALA A 25 13.24 0.42 -3.53
CA ALA A 25 12.93 -0.92 -3.02
C ALA A 25 14.17 -1.63 -2.47
N VAL A 26 15.30 -1.54 -3.18
CA VAL A 26 16.60 -2.05 -2.70
C VAL A 26 17.03 -1.36 -1.41
N SER A 27 16.82 -0.03 -1.30
CA SER A 27 17.09 0.72 -0.07
C SER A 27 16.23 0.25 1.12
N ALA A 28 15.04 -0.27 0.85
CA ALA A 28 14.16 -0.91 1.84
C ALA A 28 14.48 -2.41 2.06
N ARG A 29 15.60 -2.91 1.54
CA ARG A 29 16.05 -4.31 1.61
C ARG A 29 15.17 -5.31 0.84
N ALA A 30 14.40 -4.85 -0.14
CA ALA A 30 13.68 -5.74 -1.05
C ALA A 30 14.57 -6.19 -2.21
N GLN A 31 14.37 -7.42 -2.69
CA GLN A 31 14.97 -7.90 -3.93
C GLN A 31 14.02 -7.64 -5.11
N VAL A 32 14.46 -6.82 -6.07
CA VAL A 32 13.67 -6.52 -7.26
C VAL A 32 13.83 -7.63 -8.29
N ILE A 33 12.78 -8.43 -8.50
CA ILE A 33 12.79 -9.53 -9.49
C ILE A 33 12.41 -9.08 -10.90
N GLY A 34 11.82 -7.89 -11.04
CA GLY A 34 11.32 -7.38 -12.31
C GLY A 34 10.44 -6.15 -12.15
N SER A 35 10.22 -5.46 -13.27
CA SER A 35 9.32 -4.31 -13.33
C SER A 35 8.45 -4.40 -14.58
N THR A 36 7.25 -3.83 -14.50
CA THR A 36 6.35 -3.77 -15.65
C THR A 36 5.43 -2.56 -15.52
N PHE A 37 4.93 -2.09 -16.65
CA PHE A 37 3.97 -0.99 -16.69
C PHE A 37 2.82 -1.26 -17.66
N GLN A 38 1.78 -0.43 -17.56
CA GLN A 38 0.67 -0.42 -18.51
C GLN A 38 0.29 1.02 -18.86
N ARG A 39 -0.02 1.25 -20.13
CA ARG A 39 -0.66 2.50 -20.57
C ARG A 39 -2.18 2.36 -20.47
N ILE A 40 -2.84 3.26 -19.74
CA ILE A 40 -4.30 3.27 -19.57
C ILE A 40 -4.89 4.61 -20.03
N GLU A 41 -6.16 4.60 -20.41
CA GLU A 41 -6.84 5.82 -20.86
C GLU A 41 -7.43 6.64 -19.72
N LYS A 42 -7.91 5.94 -18.69
CA LYS A 42 -8.53 6.52 -17.49
C LYS A 42 -8.11 5.70 -16.27
N PRO A 43 -8.03 6.31 -15.08
CA PRO A 43 -7.76 5.60 -13.84
C PRO A 43 -8.74 4.43 -13.61
N THR A 44 -8.27 3.36 -12.97
CA THR A 44 -9.08 2.20 -12.60
C THR A 44 -9.17 2.05 -11.09
N ASN A 45 -10.16 1.31 -10.63
CA ASN A 45 -10.34 0.96 -9.22
C ASN A 45 -9.38 -0.14 -8.73
N ILE A 46 -8.54 -0.71 -9.61
CA ILE A 46 -7.51 -1.72 -9.31
C ILE A 46 -6.11 -1.23 -9.74
N TYR A 47 -5.94 0.08 -9.91
CA TYR A 47 -4.72 0.76 -10.39
C TYR A 47 -4.30 0.40 -11.83
N VAL A 48 -4.15 -0.88 -12.14
CA VAL A 48 -3.90 -1.44 -13.47
C VAL A 48 -5.20 -1.86 -14.16
N GLY A 49 -5.15 -2.33 -15.41
CA GLY A 49 -6.28 -2.95 -16.11
C GLY A 49 -6.41 -4.45 -15.81
N LYS A 50 -7.58 -5.03 -16.09
CA LYS A 50 -7.91 -6.44 -15.79
C LYS A 50 -6.88 -7.44 -16.33
N GLY A 51 -6.56 -7.39 -17.63
CA GLY A 51 -5.58 -8.33 -18.21
C GLY A 51 -4.16 -8.19 -17.63
N LYS A 52 -3.79 -7.01 -17.13
CA LYS A 52 -2.52 -6.82 -16.41
C LYS A 52 -2.57 -7.42 -15.02
N LEU A 53 -3.70 -7.28 -14.33
CA LEU A 53 -3.94 -7.90 -13.03
C LEU A 53 -3.92 -9.43 -13.14
N GLU A 54 -4.54 -10.00 -14.18
CA GLU A 54 -4.52 -11.44 -14.47
C GLU A 54 -3.07 -11.95 -14.64
N ALA A 55 -2.28 -11.28 -15.47
CA ALA A 55 -0.86 -11.63 -15.66
C ALA A 55 -0.03 -11.51 -14.37
N LEU A 56 -0.31 -10.51 -13.52
CA LEU A 56 0.34 -10.39 -12.21
C LEU A 56 -0.09 -11.51 -11.26
N ASN A 57 -1.36 -11.90 -11.29
CA ASN A 57 -1.87 -13.00 -10.47
C ASN A 57 -1.25 -14.34 -10.90
N GLU A 58 -1.10 -14.61 -12.19
CA GLU A 58 -0.39 -15.82 -12.67
C GLU A 58 1.04 -15.92 -12.12
N LEU A 59 1.77 -14.80 -12.13
CA LEU A 59 3.12 -14.73 -11.56
C LEU A 59 3.11 -14.90 -10.03
N ALA A 60 2.11 -14.35 -9.34
CA ALA A 60 1.93 -14.51 -7.90
C ALA A 60 1.64 -15.98 -7.52
N GLN A 61 0.71 -16.64 -8.23
CA GLN A 61 0.36 -18.05 -8.03
C GLN A 61 1.53 -18.99 -8.35
N ALA A 62 2.39 -18.61 -9.29
CA ALA A 62 3.64 -19.31 -9.56
C ALA A 62 4.75 -19.06 -8.51
N GLY A 63 4.45 -18.33 -7.43
CA GLY A 63 5.37 -18.02 -6.34
C GLY A 63 6.55 -17.15 -6.76
N ARG A 64 6.40 -16.34 -7.82
CA ARG A 64 7.50 -15.54 -8.36
C ARG A 64 7.83 -14.33 -7.48
N PHE A 65 6.84 -13.76 -6.79
CA PHE A 65 7.00 -12.66 -5.85
C PHE A 65 6.00 -12.76 -4.70
N ASP A 66 6.34 -12.15 -3.57
CA ASP A 66 5.50 -11.99 -2.39
C ASP A 66 4.99 -10.55 -2.19
N THR A 67 5.56 -9.58 -2.91
CA THR A 67 5.27 -8.16 -2.73
C THR A 67 5.11 -7.45 -4.07
N LEU A 68 3.97 -6.80 -4.27
CA LEU A 68 3.71 -5.89 -5.37
C LEU A 68 3.93 -4.44 -4.91
N ILE A 69 4.87 -3.74 -5.54
CA ILE A 69 5.11 -2.31 -5.30
C ILE A 69 4.49 -1.50 -6.45
N CYS A 70 3.55 -0.61 -6.16
CA CYS A 70 2.94 0.31 -7.11
C CYS A 70 3.69 1.66 -7.16
N ASP A 71 3.90 2.19 -8.37
CA ASP A 71 4.70 3.40 -8.57
C ASP A 71 4.00 4.68 -8.11
N ASP A 72 2.67 4.71 -8.16
CA ASP A 72 1.87 5.83 -7.67
C ASP A 72 1.22 5.48 -6.32
N GLU A 73 0.84 6.51 -5.56
CA GLU A 73 0.03 6.35 -4.37
C GLU A 73 -1.32 5.69 -4.70
N LEU A 74 -1.67 4.66 -3.94
CA LEU A 74 -2.91 3.93 -4.12
C LEU A 74 -4.00 4.53 -3.25
N THR A 75 -5.22 4.65 -3.79
CA THR A 75 -6.39 4.84 -2.93
C THR A 75 -6.61 3.58 -2.06
N PRO A 76 -7.23 3.69 -0.87
CA PRO A 76 -7.53 2.53 -0.03
C PRO A 76 -8.31 1.43 -0.76
N THR A 77 -9.22 1.83 -1.65
CA THR A 77 -10.00 0.91 -2.50
C THR A 77 -9.12 0.19 -3.52
N GLN A 78 -8.19 0.89 -4.18
CA GLN A 78 -7.28 0.25 -5.14
C GLN A 78 -6.39 -0.78 -4.48
N GLN A 79 -5.79 -0.42 -3.34
CA GLN A 79 -4.95 -1.33 -2.57
C GLN A 79 -5.73 -2.59 -2.15
N ARG A 80 -6.90 -2.42 -1.54
CA ARG A 80 -7.76 -3.54 -1.14
C ARG A 80 -8.14 -4.44 -2.31
N ASN A 81 -8.48 -3.86 -3.46
CA ASN A 81 -8.87 -4.66 -4.63
C ASN A 81 -7.69 -5.44 -5.22
N LEU A 82 -6.48 -4.88 -5.18
CA LEU A 82 -5.26 -5.58 -5.57
C LEU A 82 -4.94 -6.72 -4.60
N GLU A 83 -4.97 -6.47 -3.29
CA GLU A 83 -4.75 -7.49 -2.25
C GLU A 83 -5.75 -8.65 -2.40
N ASN A 84 -7.05 -8.34 -2.56
CA ASN A 84 -8.08 -9.36 -2.77
C ASN A 84 -7.85 -10.20 -4.04
N ALA A 85 -7.28 -9.61 -5.09
CA ALA A 85 -7.05 -10.30 -6.36
C ALA A 85 -5.76 -11.13 -6.38
N LEU A 86 -4.74 -10.71 -5.62
CA LEU A 86 -3.42 -11.34 -5.59
C LEU A 86 -3.24 -12.31 -4.41
N GLY A 87 -4.19 -12.36 -3.47
CA GLY A 87 -4.18 -13.31 -2.35
C GLY A 87 -3.13 -12.93 -1.31
N ASP A 88 -2.15 -13.81 -1.09
CA ASP A 88 -1.13 -13.68 -0.03
C ASP A 88 -0.03 -12.66 -0.36
N VAL A 89 -0.07 -12.05 -1.54
CA VAL A 89 0.87 -11.02 -1.96
C VAL A 89 0.61 -9.71 -1.22
N LYS A 90 1.64 -9.18 -0.55
CA LYS A 90 1.62 -7.85 0.04
C LYS A 90 1.56 -6.78 -1.06
N VAL A 91 0.61 -5.85 -0.97
CA VAL A 91 0.54 -4.71 -1.89
C VAL A 91 0.95 -3.45 -1.16
N ILE A 92 1.97 -2.77 -1.66
CA ILE A 92 2.39 -1.45 -1.17
C ILE A 92 2.49 -0.46 -2.32
N ASP A 93 2.37 0.82 -2.01
CA ASP A 93 2.63 1.90 -2.96
C ASP A 93 3.95 2.61 -2.66
N ARG A 94 4.31 3.55 -3.54
CA ARG A 94 5.51 4.38 -3.40
C ARG A 94 5.54 5.13 -2.06
N THR A 95 4.40 5.62 -1.57
CA THR A 95 4.34 6.34 -0.29
C THR A 95 4.70 5.43 0.88
N ALA A 96 4.10 4.23 0.95
CA ALA A 96 4.45 3.23 1.97
C ALA A 96 5.93 2.84 1.91
N LEU A 97 6.46 2.63 0.70
CA LEU A 97 7.87 2.29 0.51
C LEU A 97 8.82 3.40 0.99
N ILE A 98 8.50 4.67 0.68
CA ILE A 98 9.27 5.82 1.17
C ILE A 98 9.27 5.88 2.70
N LEU A 99 8.10 5.66 3.32
CA LEU A 99 7.98 5.65 4.78
C LEU A 99 8.82 4.52 5.41
N ASP A 100 8.87 3.34 4.81
CA ASP A 100 9.72 2.23 5.27
C ASP A 100 11.21 2.57 5.18
N VAL A 101 11.63 3.22 4.08
CA VAL A 101 13.01 3.71 3.94
C VAL A 101 13.34 4.75 5.01
N PHE A 102 12.44 5.72 5.26
CA PHE A 102 12.66 6.71 6.31
C PHE A 102 12.67 6.10 7.71
N ALA A 103 11.82 5.10 7.99
CA ALA A 103 11.82 4.39 9.26
C ALA A 103 13.17 3.72 9.52
N SER A 104 13.76 3.11 8.49
CA SER A 104 15.08 2.48 8.60
C SER A 104 16.22 3.47 8.85
N ARG A 105 16.06 4.73 8.41
CA ARG A 105 17.08 5.78 8.48
C ARG A 105 16.93 6.70 9.69
N ALA A 106 15.77 6.75 10.32
CA ALA A 106 15.48 7.65 11.43
C ALA A 106 16.28 7.32 12.70
N GLN A 107 17.39 8.06 12.91
CA GLN A 107 18.27 7.87 14.07
C GLN A 107 17.88 8.73 15.28
N THR A 108 17.39 9.95 15.04
CA THR A 108 17.02 10.87 16.12
C THR A 108 15.63 10.57 16.66
N LYS A 109 15.39 10.92 17.92
CA LYS A 109 14.06 10.79 18.54
C LYS A 109 13.00 11.54 17.73
N GLU A 110 13.30 12.77 17.35
CA GLU A 110 12.40 13.61 16.54
C GLU A 110 12.10 12.97 15.17
N GLY A 111 13.13 12.49 14.46
CA GLY A 111 12.96 11.82 13.17
C GLY A 111 12.08 10.57 13.28
N ARG A 112 12.26 9.77 14.34
CA ARG A 112 11.43 8.58 14.59
C ARG A 112 9.97 8.96 14.84
N LEU A 113 9.72 10.02 15.61
CA LEU A 113 8.35 10.50 15.87
C LEU A 113 7.66 10.99 14.59
N GLN A 114 8.38 11.72 13.74
CA GLN A 114 7.82 12.21 12.47
C GLN A 114 7.49 11.07 11.49
N VAL A 115 8.37 10.08 11.38
CA VAL A 115 8.10 8.90 10.55
C VAL A 115 6.93 8.10 11.11
N GLU A 116 6.89 7.89 12.43
CA GLU A 116 5.78 7.19 13.07
C GLU A 116 4.46 7.92 12.85
N LEU A 117 4.45 9.25 12.97
CA LEU A 117 3.27 10.07 12.70
C LEU A 117 2.78 9.87 11.26
N ALA A 118 3.68 9.97 10.28
CA ALA A 118 3.36 9.81 8.88
C ALA A 118 2.84 8.39 8.56
N GLN A 119 3.42 7.35 9.18
CA GLN A 119 2.93 5.97 9.05
C GLN A 119 1.49 5.82 9.59
N HIS A 120 1.17 6.42 10.73
CA HIS A 120 -0.19 6.37 11.28
C HIS A 120 -1.19 7.16 10.43
N GLU A 121 -0.80 8.33 9.92
CA GLU A 121 -1.64 9.12 9.02
C GLU A 121 -1.90 8.40 7.69
N TYR A 122 -0.90 7.69 7.15
CA TYR A 122 -1.06 6.85 5.96
C TYR A 122 -1.95 5.62 6.22
N LEU A 123 -1.84 5.00 7.39
CA LEU A 123 -2.59 3.80 7.76
C LEU A 123 -4.07 4.09 8.05
N LEU A 124 -4.38 5.20 8.72
CA LEU A 124 -5.73 5.55 9.18
C LEU A 124 -6.85 5.42 8.12
N PRO A 125 -6.71 5.94 6.89
CA PRO A 125 -7.73 5.77 5.84
C PRO A 125 -7.82 4.35 5.28
N ARG A 126 -6.86 3.47 5.59
CA ARG A 126 -6.71 2.11 5.01
C ARG A 126 -7.18 0.99 5.95
N LEU A 127 -7.33 1.28 7.25
CA LEU A 127 -7.79 0.32 8.26
C LEU A 127 -9.10 -0.39 7.90
N ALA A 128 -10.07 0.33 7.31
CA ALA A 128 -11.35 -0.24 6.92
C ALA A 128 -11.24 -1.33 5.82
N GLY A 129 -10.21 -1.28 4.98
CA GLY A 129 -10.00 -2.24 3.90
C GLY A 129 -9.35 -3.55 4.36
N GLN A 130 -8.39 -3.45 5.28
CA GLN A 130 -7.62 -4.57 5.84
C GLN A 130 -8.45 -5.47 6.76
N TRP A 131 -9.54 -4.95 7.33
CA TRP A 131 -10.36 -5.66 8.30
C TRP A 131 -11.15 -6.85 7.73
N SER A 132 -11.51 -6.80 6.43
CA SER A 132 -12.25 -7.90 5.78
C SER A 132 -11.47 -9.21 5.61
N HIS A 133 -10.17 -9.19 5.89
CA HIS A 133 -9.35 -10.41 5.95
C HIS A 133 -9.36 -11.02 7.37
N LEU A 134 -9.49 -10.21 8.42
CA LEU A 134 -9.56 -10.64 9.82
C LEU A 134 -10.90 -11.31 10.17
N GLU A 135 -12.02 -10.83 9.61
CA GLU A 135 -13.34 -11.46 9.79
C GLU A 135 -13.44 -12.87 9.17
N ARG A 136 -12.64 -13.18 8.15
CA ARG A 136 -12.68 -14.49 7.48
C ARG A 136 -11.99 -15.60 8.27
N LEU A 137 -11.04 -15.25 9.12
CA LEU A 137 -10.30 -16.20 9.97
C LEU A 137 -11.01 -16.45 11.31
N GLY A 138 -11.83 -15.51 11.77
CA GLY A 138 -12.65 -15.65 12.97
C GLY A 138 -14.11 -15.88 12.59
N GLY A 139 -14.52 -17.15 12.48
CA GLY A 139 -15.90 -17.57 12.22
C GLY A 139 -16.92 -16.65 12.90
N GLY A 140 -17.84 -16.11 12.10
CA GLY A 140 -18.63 -14.92 12.42
C GLY A 140 -19.19 -14.90 13.85
N ILE A 141 -19.07 -13.73 14.48
CA ILE A 141 -20.00 -13.12 15.44
C ILE A 141 -19.50 -11.68 15.58
N GLY A 142 -19.91 -10.83 14.66
CA GLY A 142 -19.78 -9.38 14.76
C GLY A 142 -20.92 -8.78 15.57
N THR A 143 -21.18 -9.25 16.80
CA THR A 143 -22.10 -8.55 17.73
C THR A 143 -21.83 -8.98 19.18
N ARG A 144 -20.96 -8.28 19.93
CA ARG A 144 -21.09 -8.26 21.40
C ARG A 144 -20.78 -6.87 21.96
N GLY A 145 -21.82 -6.01 21.94
CA GLY A 145 -21.88 -4.71 22.63
C GLY A 145 -22.62 -3.65 21.80
N PRO A 146 -23.69 -3.01 22.32
CA PRO A 146 -24.41 -1.98 21.58
C PRO A 146 -23.59 -0.68 21.59
N GLY A 147 -22.97 -0.33 20.45
CA GLY A 147 -22.51 1.04 20.22
C GLY A 147 -21.33 1.23 19.26
N GLU A 148 -20.27 0.41 19.37
CA GLU A 148 -19.02 0.65 18.64
C GLU A 148 -18.52 -0.61 17.93
N THR A 149 -18.19 -0.50 16.63
CA THR A 149 -17.58 -1.60 15.87
C THR A 149 -16.09 -1.69 16.20
N GLN A 150 -15.49 -2.88 16.03
CA GLN A 150 -14.05 -3.06 16.23
C GLN A 150 -13.23 -2.16 15.29
N ILE A 151 -13.71 -1.94 14.05
CA ILE A 151 -13.11 -0.96 13.12
C ILE A 151 -13.11 0.45 13.72
N GLU A 152 -14.21 0.89 14.35
CA GLU A 152 -14.25 2.24 14.93
C GLU A 152 -13.32 2.34 16.14
N THR A 153 -13.20 1.28 16.93
CA THR A 153 -12.23 1.19 18.03
C THR A 153 -10.80 1.31 17.51
N ASP A 154 -10.43 0.57 16.47
CA ASP A 154 -9.09 0.61 15.88
C ASP A 154 -8.78 2.01 15.30
N ARG A 155 -9.75 2.62 14.61
CA ARG A 155 -9.61 3.99 14.10
C ARG A 155 -9.42 4.99 15.23
N ARG A 156 -10.16 4.85 16.34
CA ARG A 156 -9.98 5.71 17.53
C ARG A 156 -8.57 5.56 18.09
N LEU A 157 -8.07 4.34 18.29
CA LEU A 157 -6.72 4.09 18.81
C LEU A 157 -5.63 4.74 17.93
N VAL A 158 -5.75 4.62 16.60
CA VAL A 158 -4.82 5.26 15.66
C VAL A 158 -4.93 6.79 15.71
N ARG A 159 -6.14 7.35 15.79
CA ARG A 159 -6.33 8.80 15.98
C ARG A 159 -5.70 9.30 17.28
N ASP A 160 -5.88 8.59 18.38
CA ASP A 160 -5.30 8.95 19.68
C ASP A 160 -3.78 8.87 19.64
N ARG A 161 -3.21 7.91 18.89
CA ARG A 161 -1.76 7.84 18.67
C ARG A 161 -1.25 9.04 17.88
N ILE A 162 -1.91 9.38 16.77
CA ILE A 162 -1.60 10.60 15.97
C ILE A 162 -1.63 11.84 16.86
N GLN A 163 -2.67 12.00 17.68
CA GLN A 163 -2.83 13.16 18.56
C GLN A 163 -1.76 13.26 19.65
N ARG A 164 -1.20 12.13 20.11
CA ARG A 164 -0.07 12.11 21.05
C ARG A 164 1.24 12.45 20.34
N LEU A 165 1.47 11.87 19.17
CA LEU A 165 2.65 12.13 18.36
C LEU A 165 2.78 13.60 17.95
N LYS A 166 1.67 14.26 17.59
CA LYS A 166 1.65 15.70 17.26
C LYS A 166 1.98 16.64 18.43
N ARG A 167 1.90 16.14 19.67
CA ARG A 167 2.17 16.93 20.89
C ARG A 167 3.54 16.63 21.50
N SER A 168 4.28 15.67 20.96
CA SER A 168 5.57 15.20 21.46
C SER A 168 6.72 15.88 20.74
#